data_AF-A0A3B5PXP0-F1
#
_entry.id   AF-A0A3B5PXP0-F1
#
_cell.length_a   1.000
_cell.length_b   1.000
_cell.length_c   1.000
_cell.angle_alpha   90.00
_cell.angle_beta   90.00
_cell.angle_gamma   90.00
#
_symmetry.space_group_name_H-M   'P 1'
#
loop_
_entity.id
_entity.type
_entity.pdbx_description
1 polymer ?
#
loop_
_entity_poly.entity_id
_entity_poly.type
_entity_poly.pdbx_seq_one_letter_code
_entity_poly.pdbx_strand_id
1 'polypeptide(L)'
;MMWMCKVPSSGVRRPSDSTETRMNPLNIQMLSRNLHEQIFRGIEPEYREEAVERSIRHLQNHNLWGKETSLLPDVNIKLPRMYGKNIDDHFRILAEKQSIPYLEAASKLQQADLPPMPQEWSWEVGWTRYGPGGESQKVDFPDESALVFDVEVCITEGQCPTLAVALSPTNWYSWCSKRLIEERYSWSNQLTLADLIPLETPFNSSRPPGGQWKERLVVGHNVSFDRSFIKEQYLLKGPNTRFMDTMSLHMAISGLTAFQRTLWMANKLGKKRGLQEVKEHIKKTGQKREGPMIGSWAWVDISSINNLADVHALYVGGPPLQKEARNIFVKGTMLDVRNNFQELMQYCALDVEATHQVFTEQLPLFMERCPHPVTFAGMLEMGVSYLPVNQNWDRYLEDSQDVYEELEREMKKSLMILADDACQLLQDDRSESN
;
A
#
# COMPACT_ATOMS: atom_id res chain seq x y z
N MET A 1 27.12 27.22 -29.70
CA MET A 1 26.38 26.66 -30.84
C MET A 1 24.94 26.49 -30.43
N MET A 2 24.12 27.49 -30.76
CA MET A 2 22.69 27.55 -30.50
C MET A 2 21.99 26.72 -31.58
N TRP A 3 21.39 25.58 -31.23
CA TRP A 3 20.60 24.78 -32.16
C TRP A 3 19.21 25.41 -32.28
N MET A 4 19.04 26.29 -33.28
CA MET A 4 17.74 26.75 -33.73
C MET A 4 17.04 25.62 -34.50
N CYS A 5 16.03 25.00 -33.87
CA CYS A 5 15.06 24.18 -34.58
C CYS A 5 14.19 25.09 -35.48
N LYS A 6 14.45 25.06 -36.79
CA LYS A 6 13.55 25.62 -37.79
C LYS A 6 12.25 24.81 -37.80
N VAL A 7 11.17 25.40 -37.31
CA VAL A 7 9.80 24.91 -37.56
C VAL A 7 9.47 25.19 -39.04
N PRO A 8 9.12 24.19 -39.86
CA PRO A 8 8.68 24.45 -41.22
C PRO A 8 7.31 25.11 -41.18
N SER A 9 7.18 26.30 -41.76
CA SER A 9 5.89 26.92 -42.05
C SER A 9 5.21 26.13 -43.17
N SER A 10 4.47 25.08 -42.79
CA SER A 10 3.55 24.41 -43.70
C SER A 10 2.28 25.26 -43.81
N GLY A 11 2.03 25.77 -45.02
CA GLY A 11 0.82 26.52 -45.33
C GLY A 11 -0.43 25.68 -45.01
N VAL A 12 -1.42 26.35 -44.42
CA VAL A 12 -2.74 25.80 -44.13
C VAL A 12 -3.40 25.36 -45.45
N ARG A 13 -3.25 24.09 -45.78
CA ARG A 13 -4.17 23.43 -46.71
C ARG A 13 -5.42 23.13 -45.89
N ARG A 14 -6.58 23.60 -46.35
CA ARG A 14 -7.87 23.06 -45.90
C ARG A 14 -7.78 21.52 -46.01
N PRO A 15 -8.05 20.74 -44.96
CA PRO A 15 -8.02 19.30 -45.09
C PRO A 15 -9.08 18.93 -46.12
N SER A 16 -8.66 18.25 -47.19
CA SER A 16 -9.55 17.36 -47.92
C SER A 16 -10.28 16.49 -46.90
N ASP A 17 -11.60 16.30 -47.04
CA ASP A 17 -12.41 15.36 -46.26
C ASP A 17 -11.64 14.05 -46.02
N SER A 18 -10.99 13.94 -44.87
CA SER A 18 -10.37 12.70 -44.45
C SER A 18 -11.51 11.79 -44.05
N THR A 19 -11.57 10.59 -44.63
CA THR A 19 -12.58 9.58 -44.29
C THR A 19 -12.52 9.17 -42.81
N GLU A 20 -11.42 9.49 -42.13
CA GLU A 20 -11.16 9.16 -40.74
C GLU A 20 -11.61 10.23 -39.75
N THR A 21 -11.65 11.52 -40.16
CA THR A 21 -11.99 12.61 -39.25
C THR A 21 -13.46 12.53 -38.85
N ARG A 22 -13.73 12.51 -37.54
CA ARG A 22 -15.08 12.56 -36.97
C ARG A 22 -15.21 13.78 -36.07
N MET A 23 -16.30 14.51 -36.23
CA MET A 23 -16.62 15.69 -35.43
C MET A 23 -17.99 15.47 -34.78
N ASN A 24 -18.16 15.94 -33.54
CA ASN A 24 -19.48 15.98 -32.91
C ASN A 24 -20.24 17.26 -33.32
N PRO A 25 -21.53 17.42 -32.92
CA PRO A 25 -22.33 18.62 -33.23
C PRO A 25 -21.78 19.95 -32.65
N LEU A 26 -20.79 19.89 -31.76
CA LEU A 26 -20.12 21.06 -31.17
C LEU A 26 -18.77 21.37 -31.85
N ASN A 27 -18.47 20.73 -32.99
CA ASN A 27 -17.19 20.81 -33.70
C ASN A 27 -15.98 20.39 -32.85
N ILE A 28 -16.17 19.44 -31.93
CA ILE A 28 -15.07 18.80 -31.20
C ILE A 28 -14.62 17.58 -32.00
N GLN A 29 -13.32 17.47 -32.23
CA GLN A 29 -12.72 16.32 -32.88
C GLN A 29 -12.85 15.07 -32.00
N MET A 30 -13.44 14.03 -32.57
CA MET A 30 -13.65 12.73 -31.94
C MET A 30 -12.55 11.75 -32.38
N LEU A 31 -12.53 10.55 -31.79
CA LEU A 31 -11.65 9.48 -32.25
C LEU A 31 -11.85 9.20 -33.74
N SER A 32 -10.73 8.99 -34.45
CA SER A 32 -10.72 8.61 -35.86
C SER A 32 -11.61 7.39 -36.10
N ARG A 33 -12.25 7.33 -37.28
CA ARG A 33 -13.25 6.31 -37.63
C ARG A 33 -12.75 4.89 -37.41
N ASN A 34 -11.51 4.59 -37.81
CA ASN A 34 -10.86 3.30 -37.60
C ASN A 34 -10.83 2.85 -36.13
N LEU A 35 -10.52 3.75 -35.19
CA LEU A 35 -10.52 3.44 -33.76
C LEU A 35 -11.94 3.33 -33.21
N HIS A 36 -12.84 4.20 -33.68
CA HIS A 36 -14.24 4.18 -33.29
C HIS A 36 -14.90 2.85 -33.65
N GLU A 37 -14.67 2.34 -34.86
CA GLU A 37 -15.18 1.04 -35.31
C GLU A 37 -14.63 -0.12 -34.47
N GLN A 38 -13.36 -0.06 -34.05
CA GLN A 38 -12.77 -1.11 -33.23
C GLN A 38 -13.27 -1.09 -31.78
N ILE A 39 -13.44 0.09 -31.19
CA ILE A 39 -13.82 0.24 -29.77
C ILE A 39 -15.34 0.16 -29.59
N PHE A 40 -16.09 0.89 -30.42
CA PHE A 40 -17.54 1.06 -30.31
C PHE A 40 -18.31 0.24 -31.34
N ARG A 41 -17.62 -0.56 -32.18
CA ARG A 41 -18.25 -1.47 -33.15
C ARG A 41 -19.17 -0.76 -34.14
N GLY A 42 -18.84 0.48 -34.47
CA GLY A 42 -19.61 1.30 -35.40
C GLY A 42 -20.93 1.83 -34.82
N ILE A 43 -21.15 1.74 -33.50
CA ILE A 43 -22.29 2.39 -32.86
C ILE A 43 -22.10 3.90 -32.92
N GLU A 44 -22.92 4.59 -33.70
CA GLU A 44 -22.92 6.05 -33.74
C GLU A 44 -23.75 6.63 -32.59
N PRO A 45 -23.26 7.70 -31.93
CA PRO A 45 -23.98 8.35 -30.84
C PRO A 45 -25.20 9.13 -31.36
N GLU A 46 -26.34 8.98 -30.69
CA GLU A 46 -27.51 9.82 -30.91
C GLU A 46 -27.42 11.10 -30.08
N TYR A 47 -27.69 12.25 -30.72
CA TYR A 47 -27.65 13.55 -30.07
C TYR A 47 -29.05 14.14 -29.93
N ARG A 48 -29.41 14.58 -28.73
CA ARG A 48 -30.66 15.33 -28.49
C ARG A 48 -30.44 16.80 -28.81
N GLU A 49 -31.24 17.37 -29.70
CA GLU A 49 -31.12 18.77 -30.14
C GLU A 49 -31.10 19.76 -28.96
N GLU A 50 -32.02 19.61 -28.01
CA GLU A 50 -32.09 20.46 -26.81
C GLU A 50 -30.78 20.47 -26.00
N ALA A 51 -30.11 19.32 -25.90
CA ALA A 51 -28.86 19.20 -25.15
C ALA A 51 -27.70 19.86 -25.91
N VAL A 52 -27.67 19.73 -27.24
CA VAL A 52 -26.70 20.41 -28.10
C VAL A 52 -26.87 21.92 -27.98
N GLU A 53 -28.08 22.44 -28.11
CA GLU A 53 -28.36 23.88 -27.99
C GLU A 53 -28.00 24.45 -26.61
N ARG A 54 -28.30 23.70 -25.54
CA ARG A 54 -27.91 24.09 -24.18
C ARG A 54 -26.40 24.19 -24.04
N SER A 55 -25.67 23.25 -24.65
CA SER A 55 -24.21 23.24 -24.64
C SER A 55 -23.64 24.41 -25.44
N ILE A 56 -24.21 24.72 -26.61
CA ILE A 56 -23.86 25.89 -27.42
C ILE A 56 -24.05 27.19 -26.63
N ARG A 57 -25.21 27.38 -25.98
CA ARG A 57 -25.48 28.56 -25.15
C ARG A 57 -24.48 28.72 -24.00
N HIS A 58 -24.11 27.62 -23.35
CA HIS A 58 -23.09 27.65 -22.29
C HIS A 58 -21.72 28.07 -22.85
N LEU A 59 -21.30 27.48 -23.98
CA LEU A 59 -20.05 27.85 -24.65
C LEU A 59 -20.03 29.31 -25.13
N GLN A 60 -21.17 29.85 -25.56
CA GLN A 60 -21.31 31.27 -25.92
C GLN A 60 -21.10 32.19 -24.71
N ASN A 61 -21.73 31.87 -23.57
CA ASN A 61 -21.58 32.66 -22.34
C ASN A 61 -20.12 32.73 -21.85
N HIS A 62 -19.35 31.66 -22.09
CA HIS A 62 -17.92 31.60 -21.75
C HIS A 62 -16.99 32.08 -22.89
N ASN A 63 -17.55 32.65 -23.97
CA ASN A 63 -16.81 33.10 -25.15
C ASN A 63 -15.92 31.99 -25.76
N LEU A 64 -16.42 30.75 -25.80
CA LEU A 64 -15.72 29.59 -26.37
C LEU A 64 -16.32 29.11 -27.70
N TRP A 65 -17.59 29.43 -27.96
CA TRP A 65 -18.26 29.03 -29.20
C TRP A 65 -17.69 29.74 -30.43
N GLY A 66 -17.51 29.00 -31.54
CA GLY A 66 -17.06 29.55 -32.82
C GLY A 66 -15.57 29.92 -32.89
N LYS A 67 -14.78 29.61 -31.86
CA LYS A 67 -13.32 29.77 -31.90
C LYS A 67 -12.68 28.66 -32.74
N GLU A 68 -11.60 28.99 -33.46
CA GLU A 68 -10.83 28.00 -34.21
C GLU A 68 -10.17 27.00 -33.25
N THR A 69 -10.44 25.72 -33.49
CA THR A 69 -9.79 24.61 -32.79
C THR A 69 -8.76 23.98 -33.71
N SER A 70 -7.53 23.80 -33.21
CA SER A 70 -6.50 23.03 -33.92
C SER A 70 -6.92 21.57 -34.03
N LEU A 71 -7.00 21.05 -35.26
CA LEU A 71 -7.22 19.63 -35.50
C LEU A 71 -5.92 18.85 -35.28
N LEU A 72 -6.02 17.75 -34.56
CA LEU A 72 -4.97 16.76 -34.42
C LEU A 72 -4.96 15.83 -35.64
N PRO A 73 -3.81 15.27 -36.02
CA PRO A 73 -3.75 14.30 -37.12
C PRO A 73 -4.56 13.04 -36.80
N ASP A 74 -5.20 12.47 -37.82
CA ASP A 74 -5.92 11.20 -37.68
C ASP A 74 -4.99 10.04 -37.31
N VAL A 75 -5.50 9.11 -36.50
CA VAL A 75 -4.75 7.96 -36.01
C VAL A 75 -5.34 6.68 -36.60
N ASN A 76 -4.51 5.91 -37.31
CA ASN A 76 -4.87 4.62 -37.85
C ASN A 76 -4.04 3.52 -37.15
N ILE A 77 -4.62 2.91 -36.12
CA ILE A 77 -3.98 1.88 -35.29
C ILE A 77 -4.91 0.68 -35.20
N LYS A 78 -4.37 -0.51 -35.48
CA LYS A 78 -5.06 -1.78 -35.24
C LYS A 78 -4.90 -2.21 -33.79
N LEU A 79 -5.98 -2.15 -33.03
CA LEU A 79 -6.03 -2.59 -31.63
C LEU A 79 -6.09 -4.13 -31.54
N PRO A 80 -5.54 -4.72 -30.46
CA PRO A 80 -5.78 -6.13 -30.14
C PRO A 80 -7.28 -6.43 -30.00
N ARG A 81 -7.66 -7.69 -30.26
CA ARG A 81 -9.05 -8.12 -30.12
C ARG A 81 -9.51 -7.97 -28.66
N MET A 82 -10.58 -7.21 -28.45
CA MET A 82 -11.21 -7.12 -27.13
C MET A 82 -11.90 -8.45 -26.76
N TYR A 83 -11.73 -8.87 -25.50
CA TYR A 83 -12.45 -10.00 -24.92
C TYR A 83 -13.97 -9.75 -24.77
N GLY A 84 -14.34 -8.54 -24.35
CA GLY A 84 -15.73 -8.18 -24.03
C GLY A 84 -16.47 -7.46 -25.15
N LYS A 85 -17.77 -7.23 -24.93
CA LYS A 85 -18.69 -6.54 -25.85
C LYS A 85 -18.44 -5.04 -25.95
N ASN A 86 -17.98 -4.43 -24.86
CA ASN A 86 -17.62 -3.03 -24.74
C ASN A 86 -16.39 -2.89 -23.83
N ILE A 87 -15.94 -1.66 -23.57
CA ILE A 87 -14.76 -1.38 -22.76
C ILE A 87 -14.91 -1.92 -21.33
N ASP A 88 -16.06 -1.67 -20.68
CA ASP A 88 -16.32 -2.12 -19.30
C ASP A 88 -16.26 -3.65 -19.18
N ASP A 89 -17.00 -4.35 -20.04
CA ASP A 89 -17.04 -5.82 -20.11
C ASP A 89 -15.66 -6.40 -20.42
N HIS A 90 -14.89 -5.74 -21.29
CA HIS A 90 -13.51 -6.14 -21.59
C HIS A 90 -12.62 -6.11 -20.35
N PHE A 91 -12.67 -5.03 -19.55
CA PHE A 91 -11.87 -4.90 -18.34
C PHE A 91 -12.36 -5.81 -17.20
N ARG A 92 -13.66 -6.09 -17.12
CA ARG A 92 -14.20 -7.11 -16.20
C ARG A 92 -13.61 -8.48 -16.47
N ILE A 93 -13.68 -8.95 -17.73
CA ILE A 93 -13.13 -10.25 -18.13
C ILE A 93 -11.63 -10.32 -17.90
N LEU A 94 -10.89 -9.23 -18.19
CA LEU A 94 -9.45 -9.17 -17.93
C LEU A 94 -9.12 -9.33 -16.44
N ALA A 95 -9.79 -8.55 -15.60
CA ALA A 95 -9.56 -8.57 -14.16
C ALA A 95 -9.92 -9.91 -13.54
N GLU A 96 -11.06 -10.49 -13.92
CA GLU A 96 -11.47 -11.83 -13.48
C GLU A 96 -10.42 -12.87 -13.85
N LYS A 97 -9.97 -12.92 -15.12
CA LYS A 97 -8.95 -13.89 -15.55
C LYS A 97 -7.64 -13.78 -14.80
N GLN A 98 -7.19 -12.56 -14.49
CA GLN A 98 -5.93 -12.33 -13.79
C GLN A 98 -6.03 -12.62 -12.29
N SER A 99 -7.20 -12.36 -11.69
CA SER A 99 -7.36 -12.40 -10.24
C SER A 99 -8.03 -13.66 -9.69
N ILE A 100 -8.67 -14.48 -10.55
CA ILE A 100 -9.42 -15.66 -10.11
C ILE A 100 -8.62 -16.64 -9.24
N PRO A 101 -7.33 -16.96 -9.51
CA PRO A 101 -6.59 -17.91 -8.66
C PRO A 101 -6.41 -17.37 -7.24
N TYR A 102 -6.22 -16.05 -7.12
CA TYR A 102 -6.06 -15.38 -5.82
C TYR A 102 -7.38 -15.22 -5.10
N LEU A 103 -8.48 -14.97 -5.83
CA LEU A 103 -9.82 -14.93 -5.23
C LEU A 103 -10.23 -16.31 -4.69
N GLU A 104 -9.96 -17.39 -5.44
CA GLU A 104 -10.18 -18.75 -4.97
C GLU A 104 -9.34 -19.07 -3.74
N ALA A 105 -8.07 -18.66 -3.73
CA ALA A 105 -7.18 -18.80 -2.58
C ALA A 105 -7.70 -18.01 -1.36
N ALA A 106 -8.14 -16.77 -1.56
CA ALA A 106 -8.75 -15.94 -0.53
C ALA A 106 -10.02 -16.58 0.05
N SER A 107 -10.93 -17.05 -0.80
CA SER A 107 -12.17 -17.70 -0.37
C SER A 107 -11.91 -19.01 0.38
N LYS A 108 -10.94 -19.82 -0.06
CA LYS A 108 -10.54 -21.03 0.67
C LYS A 108 -10.00 -20.70 2.06
N LEU A 109 -9.18 -19.66 2.18
CA LEU A 109 -8.64 -19.21 3.48
C LEU A 109 -9.74 -18.65 4.38
N GLN A 110 -10.68 -17.89 3.82
CA GLN A 110 -11.81 -17.30 4.53
C GLN A 110 -12.79 -18.36 5.08
N GLN A 111 -13.01 -19.45 4.33
CA GLN A 111 -14.00 -20.50 4.66
C GLN A 111 -13.38 -21.67 5.44
N ALA A 112 -12.08 -21.66 5.70
CA ALA A 112 -11.39 -22.76 6.34
C ALA A 112 -11.69 -22.85 7.84
N ASP A 113 -11.97 -24.07 8.30
CA ASP A 113 -11.89 -24.41 9.73
C ASP A 113 -10.41 -24.52 10.10
N LEU A 114 -9.90 -23.50 10.80
CA LEU A 114 -8.48 -23.40 11.10
C LEU A 114 -7.98 -24.57 11.97
N PRO A 115 -6.74 -25.07 11.72
CA PRO A 115 -6.12 -26.07 12.58
C PRO A 115 -5.90 -25.52 14.00
N PRO A 116 -5.92 -26.39 15.03
CA PRO A 116 -5.65 -25.97 16.40
C PRO A 116 -4.24 -25.38 16.50
N MET A 117 -4.11 -24.30 17.28
CA MET A 117 -2.83 -23.66 17.52
C MET A 117 -1.88 -24.61 18.28
N PRO A 118 -0.60 -24.72 17.87
CA PRO A 118 0.40 -25.49 18.59
C PRO A 118 0.56 -25.02 20.04
N GLN A 119 0.72 -25.97 20.96
CA GLN A 119 0.98 -25.66 22.38
C GLN A 119 2.47 -25.38 22.64
N GLU A 120 3.35 -25.94 21.82
CA GLU A 120 4.79 -25.77 21.90
C GLU A 120 5.35 -25.52 20.50
N TRP A 121 6.19 -24.48 20.39
CA TRP A 121 6.82 -24.08 19.14
C TRP A 121 8.25 -24.63 19.07
N SER A 122 8.64 -25.11 17.90
CA SER A 122 9.94 -25.71 17.62
C SER A 122 11.06 -24.66 17.61
N TRP A 123 12.11 -24.92 18.39
CA TRP A 123 13.34 -24.14 18.41
C TRP A 123 14.32 -24.61 17.33
N GLU A 124 13.96 -24.43 16.06
CA GLU A 124 14.76 -24.87 14.92
C GLU A 124 14.89 -23.80 13.83
N VAL A 125 16.07 -23.68 13.23
CA VAL A 125 16.32 -22.77 12.11
C VAL A 125 15.48 -23.15 10.89
N GLY A 126 14.82 -22.14 10.31
CA GLY A 126 13.99 -22.27 9.12
C GLY A 126 12.53 -22.57 9.46
N TRP A 127 11.79 -23.10 8.48
CA TRP A 127 10.37 -23.39 8.63
C TRP A 127 10.12 -24.72 9.34
N THR A 128 9.19 -24.68 10.30
CA THR A 128 8.54 -25.86 10.87
C THR A 128 7.04 -25.77 10.61
N ARG A 129 6.47 -26.85 10.08
CA ARG A 129 5.03 -27.05 9.88
C ARG A 129 4.45 -27.78 11.08
N TYR A 130 3.27 -27.36 11.53
CA TYR A 130 2.49 -28.02 12.57
C TYR A 130 1.14 -28.44 12.00
N GLY A 131 0.86 -29.74 12.03
CA GLY A 131 -0.38 -30.30 11.53
C GLY A 131 -1.44 -30.45 12.63
N PRO A 132 -2.69 -30.76 12.24
CA PRO A 132 -3.83 -30.80 13.15
C PRO A 132 -3.74 -31.92 14.21
N GLY A 133 -2.94 -32.96 13.98
CA GLY A 133 -2.71 -34.03 14.95
C GLY A 133 -1.62 -33.72 15.99
N GLY A 134 -1.02 -32.51 15.94
CA GLY A 134 0.09 -32.10 16.80
C GLY A 134 1.46 -32.53 16.27
N GLU A 135 1.54 -33.12 15.09
CA GLU A 135 2.80 -33.42 14.42
C GLU A 135 3.52 -32.14 14.00
N SER A 136 4.84 -32.10 14.23
CA SER A 136 5.72 -31.05 13.72
C SER A 136 6.72 -31.62 12.71
N GLN A 137 6.97 -30.87 11.63
CA GLN A 137 7.90 -31.29 10.58
C GLN A 137 8.65 -30.08 10.01
N LYS A 138 9.97 -30.21 9.89
CA LYS A 138 10.79 -29.24 9.16
C LYS A 138 10.48 -29.25 7.67
N VAL A 139 10.27 -28.07 7.10
CA VAL A 139 9.98 -27.87 5.67
C VAL A 139 10.85 -26.75 5.10
N ASP A 140 10.97 -26.68 3.77
CA ASP A 140 11.74 -25.61 3.12
C ASP A 140 10.96 -24.28 3.06
N PHE A 141 9.65 -24.36 2.87
CA PHE A 141 8.69 -23.25 2.82
C PHE A 141 7.24 -23.82 2.87
N PRO A 142 6.20 -23.01 3.16
CA PRO A 142 4.82 -23.48 3.17
C PRO A 142 4.29 -23.87 1.78
N ASP A 143 3.54 -24.97 1.69
CA ASP A 143 3.09 -25.54 0.40
C ASP A 143 1.78 -24.93 -0.10
N GLU A 144 0.95 -24.41 0.80
CA GLU A 144 -0.41 -23.93 0.52
C GLU A 144 -0.45 -22.71 -0.40
N SER A 145 -1.58 -22.52 -1.07
CA SER A 145 -1.81 -21.39 -1.99
C SER A 145 -2.22 -20.10 -1.29
N ALA A 146 -2.60 -20.17 -0.01
CA ALA A 146 -3.06 -19.03 0.77
C ALA A 146 -2.52 -19.12 2.19
N LEU A 147 -1.96 -18.02 2.69
CA LEU A 147 -1.38 -17.91 4.03
C LEU A 147 -1.79 -16.59 4.67
N VAL A 148 -2.04 -16.58 5.97
CA VAL A 148 -1.89 -15.38 6.81
C VAL A 148 -0.47 -15.39 7.35
N PHE A 149 0.23 -14.26 7.32
CA PHE A 149 1.66 -14.19 7.60
C PHE A 149 2.02 -12.91 8.34
N ASP A 150 2.90 -13.04 9.34
CA ASP A 150 3.42 -11.93 10.14
C ASP A 150 4.88 -12.19 10.54
N VAL A 151 5.69 -11.13 10.60
CA VAL A 151 7.13 -11.18 10.87
C VAL A 151 7.51 -10.24 12.00
N GLU A 152 8.29 -10.75 12.95
CA GLU A 152 8.87 -9.97 14.03
C GLU A 152 10.38 -9.77 13.87
N VAL A 153 10.83 -8.56 14.20
CA VAL A 153 12.22 -8.09 14.04
C VAL A 153 12.71 -7.54 15.38
N CYS A 154 13.88 -8.01 15.84
CA CYS A 154 14.54 -7.46 17.02
C CYS A 154 15.32 -6.19 16.63
N ILE A 155 14.72 -5.02 16.84
CA ILE A 155 15.19 -3.73 16.31
C ILE A 155 16.57 -3.35 16.84
N THR A 156 16.86 -3.70 18.09
CA THR A 156 18.14 -3.41 18.76
C THR A 156 19.32 -4.17 18.17
N GLU A 157 19.05 -5.27 17.46
CA GLU A 157 20.04 -6.20 16.90
C GLU A 157 20.18 -6.05 15.38
N GLY A 158 19.36 -5.20 14.75
CA GLY A 158 19.42 -4.84 13.34
C GLY A 158 18.10 -4.98 12.60
N GLN A 159 18.19 -5.14 11.27
CA GLN A 159 17.05 -5.16 10.35
C GLN A 159 16.72 -6.57 9.82
N CYS A 160 17.28 -7.63 10.41
CA CYS A 160 17.03 -8.99 9.95
C CYS A 160 15.77 -9.57 10.60
N PRO A 161 14.97 -10.37 9.87
CA PRO A 161 13.82 -11.03 10.46
C PRO A 161 14.27 -11.98 11.56
N THR A 162 13.57 -11.95 12.70
CA THR A 162 13.90 -12.77 13.88
C THR A 162 13.02 -14.01 13.93
N LEU A 163 11.70 -13.79 13.86
CA LEU A 163 10.65 -14.80 13.90
C LEU A 163 9.60 -14.50 12.85
N ALA A 164 8.92 -15.53 12.37
CA ALA A 164 7.69 -15.36 11.62
C ALA A 164 6.71 -16.49 11.91
N VAL A 165 5.43 -16.18 11.84
CA VAL A 165 4.35 -17.15 11.95
C VAL A 165 3.51 -17.09 10.69
N ALA A 166 3.09 -18.26 10.20
CA ALA A 166 2.11 -18.34 9.14
C ALA A 166 0.99 -19.31 9.50
N LEU A 167 -0.20 -19.00 9.01
CA LEU A 167 -1.40 -19.82 9.14
C LEU A 167 -1.96 -20.10 7.76
N SER A 168 -2.19 -21.36 7.47
CA SER A 168 -2.85 -21.82 6.24
C SER A 168 -4.19 -22.47 6.59
N PRO A 169 -5.04 -22.82 5.59
CA PRO A 169 -6.25 -23.59 5.83
C PRO A 169 -6.02 -24.94 6.53
N THR A 170 -4.80 -25.50 6.49
CA THR A 170 -4.51 -26.87 6.91
C THR A 170 -3.48 -26.98 8.02
N ASN A 171 -2.56 -26.02 8.13
CA ASN A 171 -1.40 -26.09 9.02
C ASN A 171 -1.01 -24.73 9.60
N TRP A 172 -0.41 -24.75 10.79
CA TRP A 172 0.38 -23.65 11.33
C TRP A 172 1.84 -23.78 10.90
N TYR A 173 2.55 -22.67 10.87
CA TYR A 173 3.97 -22.62 10.53
C TYR A 173 4.70 -21.63 11.43
N SER A 174 5.92 -21.99 11.82
CA SER A 174 6.87 -21.07 12.46
C SER A 174 8.16 -21.03 11.68
N TRP A 175 8.77 -19.85 11.59
CA TRP A 175 10.10 -19.66 11.05
C TRP A 175 11.01 -19.04 12.10
N CYS A 176 12.17 -19.66 12.35
CA CYS A 176 13.20 -19.06 13.19
C CYS A 176 14.43 -18.70 12.37
N SER A 177 14.94 -17.49 12.60
CA SER A 177 16.18 -17.05 11.97
C SER A 177 17.40 -17.80 12.49
N LYS A 178 18.44 -17.87 11.65
CA LYS A 178 19.76 -18.37 12.09
C LYS A 178 20.32 -17.54 13.25
N ARG A 179 20.07 -16.23 13.25
CA ARG A 179 20.59 -15.30 14.27
C ARG A 179 19.97 -15.53 15.64
N LEU A 180 18.71 -15.96 15.66
CA LEU A 180 18.02 -16.32 16.90
C LEU A 180 18.60 -17.60 17.50
N ILE A 181 18.74 -18.66 16.68
CA ILE A 181 19.09 -19.99 17.17
C ILE A 181 20.60 -20.19 17.35
N GLU A 182 21.43 -19.68 16.44
CA GLU A 182 22.89 -19.83 16.50
C GLU A 182 23.52 -18.75 17.40
N GLU A 183 24.39 -19.17 18.31
CA GLU A 183 25.22 -18.25 19.09
C GLU A 183 26.52 -17.95 18.33
N ARG A 184 26.66 -16.72 17.86
CA ARG A 184 27.91 -16.21 17.25
C ARG A 184 28.33 -14.92 17.94
N TYR A 185 29.65 -14.70 18.00
CA TYR A 185 30.22 -13.49 18.58
C TYR A 185 29.84 -12.20 17.83
N SER A 186 29.66 -12.27 16.52
CA SER A 186 29.21 -11.14 15.71
C SER A 186 28.41 -11.60 14.49
N TRP A 187 27.44 -10.76 14.11
CA TRP A 187 26.66 -10.91 12.88
C TRP A 187 26.97 -9.73 11.96
N SER A 188 26.88 -9.96 10.65
CA SER A 188 26.93 -8.86 9.69
C SER A 188 25.67 -8.01 9.82
N ASN A 189 25.83 -6.69 9.80
CA ASN A 189 24.70 -5.77 9.73
C ASN A 189 24.08 -5.71 8.33
N GLN A 190 24.76 -6.25 7.31
CA GLN A 190 24.23 -6.29 5.95
C GLN A 190 23.24 -7.46 5.79
N LEU A 191 22.05 -7.13 5.29
CA LEU A 191 21.00 -8.08 4.95
C LEU A 191 21.31 -8.72 3.59
N THR A 192 21.36 -10.06 3.55
CA THR A 192 21.51 -10.82 2.30
C THR A 192 20.27 -11.65 2.02
N LEU A 193 20.12 -12.16 0.79
CA LEU A 193 19.01 -13.06 0.45
C LEU A 193 18.97 -14.33 1.32
N ALA A 194 20.09 -14.74 1.92
CA ALA A 194 20.17 -15.89 2.81
C ALA A 194 19.63 -15.62 4.24
N ASP A 195 19.50 -14.34 4.61
CA ASP A 195 18.90 -13.90 5.88
C ASP A 195 17.37 -13.75 5.76
N LEU A 196 16.82 -13.75 4.55
CA LEU A 196 15.40 -13.56 4.27
C LEU A 196 14.59 -14.86 4.36
N ILE A 197 13.28 -14.71 4.59
CA ILE A 197 12.34 -15.81 4.77
C ILE A 197 11.95 -16.38 3.39
N PRO A 198 12.23 -17.66 3.10
CA PRO A 198 11.80 -18.27 1.85
C PRO A 198 10.31 -18.61 1.91
N LEU A 199 9.51 -18.15 0.95
CA LEU A 199 8.12 -18.58 0.83
C LEU A 199 7.86 -19.47 -0.38
N GLU A 200 8.76 -19.56 -1.35
CA GLU A 200 8.48 -20.26 -2.62
C GLU A 200 9.64 -21.12 -3.11
N THR A 201 10.85 -20.91 -2.58
CA THR A 201 12.07 -21.59 -3.04
C THR A 201 12.90 -22.13 -1.88
N PRO A 202 13.51 -23.32 -2.02
CA PRO A 202 14.39 -23.89 -1.00
C PRO A 202 15.54 -22.95 -0.61
N PHE A 203 16.13 -23.15 0.58
CA PHE A 203 17.11 -22.24 1.20
C PHE A 203 18.24 -21.79 0.25
N ASN A 204 18.78 -22.69 -0.59
CA ASN A 204 19.88 -22.40 -1.53
C ASN A 204 19.44 -22.28 -3.00
N SER A 205 18.16 -22.04 -3.26
CA SER A 205 17.62 -21.89 -4.60
C SER A 205 16.99 -20.51 -4.79
N SER A 206 17.10 -19.99 -6.01
CA SER A 206 16.34 -18.84 -6.50
C SER A 206 15.34 -19.25 -7.59
N ARG A 207 15.12 -20.55 -7.76
CA ARG A 207 14.17 -21.12 -8.72
C ARG A 207 13.10 -21.93 -7.98
N PRO A 208 11.85 -21.85 -8.44
CA PRO A 208 10.76 -22.60 -7.83
C PRO A 208 10.93 -24.10 -8.13
N PRO A 209 10.46 -24.99 -7.25
CA PRO A 209 10.40 -26.41 -7.53
C PRO A 209 9.62 -26.69 -8.83
N GLY A 210 10.18 -27.50 -9.72
CA GLY A 210 9.59 -27.78 -11.03
C GLY A 210 9.71 -26.64 -12.06
N GLY A 211 10.38 -25.53 -11.74
CA GLY A 211 10.67 -24.45 -12.68
C GLY A 211 9.48 -23.55 -13.04
N GLN A 212 8.34 -23.71 -12.35
CA GLN A 212 7.14 -22.90 -12.54
C GLN A 212 6.73 -22.25 -11.22
N TRP A 213 6.41 -20.96 -11.28
CA TRP A 213 5.91 -20.19 -10.15
C TRP A 213 4.42 -20.42 -9.97
N LYS A 214 4.00 -20.73 -8.75
CA LYS A 214 2.60 -20.94 -8.39
C LYS A 214 1.96 -19.62 -7.97
N GLU A 215 0.72 -19.40 -8.34
CA GLU A 215 -0.09 -18.31 -7.80
C GLU A 215 -0.34 -18.54 -6.31
N ARG A 216 0.04 -17.57 -5.49
CA ARG A 216 -0.09 -17.63 -4.03
C ARG A 216 -0.63 -16.32 -3.49
N LEU A 217 -1.43 -16.40 -2.44
CA LEU A 217 -1.94 -15.25 -1.73
C LEU A 217 -1.38 -15.22 -0.31
N VAL A 218 -0.77 -14.09 0.05
CA VAL A 218 -0.36 -13.82 1.43
C VAL A 218 -1.23 -12.70 1.97
N VAL A 219 -1.91 -12.96 3.08
CA VAL A 219 -2.71 -11.99 3.82
C VAL A 219 -1.92 -11.54 5.04
N GLY A 220 -1.89 -10.25 5.32
CA GLY A 220 -1.25 -9.72 6.53
C GLY A 220 -1.92 -8.44 6.98
N HIS A 221 -1.44 -7.87 8.08
CA HIS A 221 -1.86 -6.57 8.57
C HIS A 221 -0.68 -5.60 8.49
N ASN A 222 -0.79 -4.58 7.63
CA ASN A 222 0.36 -3.79 7.19
C ASN A 222 1.42 -4.66 6.48
N VAL A 223 0.95 -5.61 5.66
CA VAL A 223 1.73 -6.70 5.03
C VAL A 223 2.94 -6.25 4.21
N SER A 224 3.03 -4.98 3.81
CA SER A 224 4.21 -4.46 3.09
C SER A 224 5.48 -4.51 3.94
N PHE A 225 5.35 -4.41 5.26
CA PHE A 225 6.47 -4.61 6.17
C PHE A 225 6.96 -6.06 6.11
N ASP A 226 6.06 -7.02 6.31
CA ASP A 226 6.35 -8.46 6.26
C ASP A 226 6.89 -8.90 4.89
N ARG A 227 6.31 -8.34 3.82
CA ARG A 227 6.72 -8.54 2.43
C ARG A 227 8.21 -8.24 2.23
N SER A 228 8.74 -7.22 2.92
CA SER A 228 10.15 -6.84 2.82
C SER A 228 11.11 -7.88 3.39
N PHE A 229 10.61 -8.87 4.14
CA PHE A 229 11.43 -9.96 4.67
C PHE A 229 11.34 -11.25 3.87
N ILE A 230 10.58 -11.27 2.77
CA ILE A 230 10.40 -12.45 1.93
C ILE A 230 11.46 -12.48 0.83
N LYS A 231 12.23 -13.58 0.77
CA LYS A 231 13.36 -13.77 -0.14
C LYS A 231 12.97 -13.55 -1.61
N GLU A 232 11.88 -14.15 -2.05
CA GLU A 232 11.49 -14.15 -3.46
C GLU A 232 11.01 -12.78 -3.95
N GLN A 233 10.61 -11.88 -3.05
CA GLN A 233 10.17 -10.52 -3.40
C GLN A 233 11.31 -9.61 -3.91
N TYR A 234 12.56 -10.05 -3.75
CA TYR A 234 13.74 -9.39 -4.30
C TYR A 234 14.18 -9.98 -5.65
N LEU A 235 13.49 -11.01 -6.15
CA LEU A 235 13.76 -11.57 -7.47
C LEU A 235 13.07 -10.73 -8.55
N LEU A 236 13.84 -10.23 -9.52
CA LEU A 236 13.33 -9.35 -10.59
C LEU A 236 12.21 -9.97 -11.44
N LYS A 237 12.18 -11.30 -11.54
CA LYS A 237 11.19 -12.04 -12.31
C LYS A 237 10.83 -13.29 -11.56
N GLY A 238 9.55 -13.64 -11.57
CA GLY A 238 9.13 -14.97 -11.18
C GLY A 238 7.95 -15.05 -10.23
N PRO A 239 8.01 -14.46 -9.03
CA PRO A 239 7.02 -14.75 -8.00
C PRO A 239 5.64 -14.30 -8.46
N ASN A 240 4.73 -15.27 -8.50
CA ASN A 240 3.30 -15.04 -8.69
C ASN A 240 2.60 -14.93 -7.33
N THR A 241 3.34 -14.66 -6.26
CA THR A 241 2.73 -14.31 -4.98
C THR A 241 2.13 -12.90 -5.06
N ARG A 242 0.92 -12.76 -4.52
CA ARG A 242 0.24 -11.48 -4.32
C ARG A 242 -0.04 -11.29 -2.84
N PHE A 243 -0.13 -10.04 -2.43
CA PHE A 243 -0.32 -9.65 -1.04
C PHE A 243 -1.65 -8.95 -0.87
N MET A 244 -2.34 -9.27 0.23
CA MET A 244 -3.58 -8.61 0.62
C MET A 244 -3.43 -8.08 2.04
N ASP A 245 -3.69 -6.79 2.19
CA ASP A 245 -3.46 -6.07 3.43
C ASP A 245 -4.80 -5.76 4.12
N THR A 246 -5.04 -6.37 5.27
CA THR A 246 -6.24 -6.12 6.08
C THR A 246 -6.32 -4.67 6.60
N MET A 247 -5.18 -3.98 6.74
CA MET A 247 -5.17 -2.55 7.06
C MET A 247 -5.71 -1.73 5.87
N SER A 248 -5.27 -2.03 4.66
CA SER A 248 -5.77 -1.40 3.42
C SER A 248 -7.24 -1.73 3.13
N LEU A 249 -7.66 -2.97 3.35
CA LEU A 249 -9.08 -3.36 3.24
C LEU A 249 -9.94 -2.57 4.24
N HIS A 250 -9.50 -2.47 5.50
CA HIS A 250 -10.18 -1.62 6.49
C HIS A 250 -10.30 -0.17 6.02
N MET A 251 -9.23 0.40 5.46
CA MET A 251 -9.27 1.77 4.94
C MET A 251 -10.29 1.95 3.81
N ALA A 252 -10.46 0.95 2.95
CA ALA A 252 -11.45 0.97 1.87
C ALA A 252 -12.89 0.84 2.36
N ILE A 253 -13.12 0.05 3.42
CA ILE A 253 -14.46 -0.25 3.96
C ILE A 253 -14.93 0.83 4.96
N SER A 254 -14.10 1.09 5.97
CA SER A 254 -14.44 1.89 7.16
C SER A 254 -13.31 2.85 7.56
N GLY A 255 -12.49 3.30 6.61
CA GLY A 255 -11.40 4.23 6.87
C GLY A 255 -11.84 5.62 7.34
N LEU A 256 -11.00 6.25 8.15
CA LEU A 256 -11.21 7.61 8.65
C LEU A 256 -10.38 8.65 7.89
N THR A 257 -10.99 9.79 7.59
CA THR A 257 -10.25 10.99 7.16
C THR A 257 -9.37 11.53 8.29
N ALA A 258 -8.36 12.35 7.96
CA ALA A 258 -7.45 12.92 8.95
C ALA A 258 -8.18 13.63 10.11
N PHE A 259 -9.20 14.42 9.81
CA PHE A 259 -9.99 15.09 10.84
C PHE A 259 -10.81 14.10 11.68
N GLN A 260 -11.46 13.12 11.05
CA GLN A 260 -12.22 12.10 11.77
C GLN A 260 -11.32 11.23 12.68
N ARG A 261 -10.07 10.95 12.29
CA ARG A 261 -9.09 10.28 13.16
C ARG A 261 -8.85 11.06 14.46
N THR A 262 -8.65 12.38 14.36
CA THR A 262 -8.50 13.25 15.53
C THR A 262 -9.75 13.20 16.41
N LEU A 263 -10.94 13.29 15.81
CA LEU A 263 -12.22 13.18 16.52
C LEU A 263 -12.41 11.81 17.21
N TRP A 264 -12.00 10.73 16.56
CA TRP A 264 -12.12 9.37 17.08
C TRP A 264 -11.19 9.16 18.28
N MET A 265 -9.93 9.58 18.16
CA MET A 265 -8.95 9.54 19.27
C MET A 265 -9.43 10.37 20.46
N ALA A 266 -9.97 11.55 20.18
CA ALA A 266 -10.56 12.44 21.15
C ALA A 266 -11.73 11.80 21.93
N ASN A 267 -12.55 10.99 21.26
CA ASN A 267 -13.65 10.27 21.89
C ASN A 267 -13.12 9.12 22.78
N LYS A 268 -12.13 8.37 22.29
CA LYS A 268 -11.55 7.21 22.99
C LYS A 268 -10.74 7.60 24.24
N LEU A 269 -10.01 8.73 24.19
CA LEU A 269 -9.17 9.24 25.30
C LEU A 269 -9.96 10.03 26.37
N GLY A 270 -11.29 10.13 26.23
CA GLY A 270 -12.16 10.84 27.16
C GLY A 270 -12.42 12.29 26.77
N LYS A 271 -13.70 12.66 26.83
CA LYS A 271 -14.34 13.89 26.31
C LYS A 271 -13.72 15.25 26.66
N LYS A 272 -12.68 15.36 27.51
CA LYS A 272 -12.07 16.67 27.88
C LYS A 272 -10.80 17.01 27.11
N ARG A 273 -9.85 16.09 26.94
CA ARG A 273 -8.60 16.33 26.17
C ARG A 273 -8.85 16.37 24.68
N GLY A 274 -9.65 15.42 24.21
CA GLY A 274 -10.02 15.29 22.81
C GLY A 274 -10.70 16.54 22.24
N LEU A 275 -11.70 17.09 22.94
CA LEU A 275 -12.42 18.30 22.54
C LEU A 275 -11.52 19.55 22.43
N GLN A 276 -10.39 19.56 23.14
CA GLN A 276 -9.39 20.63 23.08
C GLN A 276 -8.57 20.54 21.79
N GLU A 277 -8.15 19.33 21.40
CA GLU A 277 -7.50 19.04 20.12
C GLU A 277 -8.44 19.31 18.93
N VAL A 278 -9.73 18.99 19.05
CA VAL A 278 -10.74 19.34 18.04
C VAL A 278 -10.85 20.85 17.87
N LYS A 279 -10.91 21.61 18.97
CA LYS A 279 -10.97 23.08 18.95
C LYS A 279 -9.70 23.70 18.36
N GLU A 280 -8.53 23.13 18.62
CA GLU A 280 -7.26 23.58 18.04
C GLU A 280 -7.15 23.26 16.56
N HIS A 281 -7.60 22.08 16.12
CA HIS A 281 -7.63 21.72 14.70
C HIS A 281 -8.57 22.62 13.90
N ILE A 282 -9.78 22.91 14.43
CA ILE A 282 -10.75 23.85 13.83
C ILE A 282 -10.16 25.27 13.77
N LYS A 283 -9.44 25.72 14.81
CA LYS A 283 -8.73 27.01 14.80
C LYS A 283 -7.63 27.06 13.74
N LYS A 284 -6.86 25.98 13.57
CA LYS A 284 -5.77 25.90 12.57
C LYS A 284 -6.25 25.83 11.13
N THR A 285 -7.42 25.23 10.87
CA THR A 285 -7.96 25.09 9.50
C THR A 285 -8.74 26.31 9.01
N GLY A 286 -8.98 27.33 9.86
CA GLY A 286 -9.59 28.61 9.46
C GLY A 286 -11.02 28.52 8.92
N GLN A 287 -11.66 27.34 8.92
CA GLN A 287 -13.01 27.14 8.39
C GLN A 287 -14.04 27.53 9.45
N LYS A 288 -14.50 28.79 9.41
CA LYS A 288 -15.82 29.14 9.94
C LYS A 288 -16.86 28.36 9.13
N ARG A 289 -17.43 27.29 9.68
CA ARG A 289 -18.58 26.62 9.08
C ARG A 289 -19.85 27.07 9.78
N GLU A 290 -20.63 27.91 9.10
CA GLU A 290 -22.09 27.91 9.24
C GLU A 290 -22.60 26.63 8.57
N GLY A 291 -22.75 25.57 9.36
CA GLY A 291 -23.30 24.29 8.94
C GLY A 291 -23.90 23.58 10.15
N PRO A 292 -24.76 22.57 9.96
CA PRO A 292 -25.39 21.87 11.07
C PRO A 292 -24.31 21.35 12.02
N MET A 293 -24.47 21.64 13.31
CA MET A 293 -23.59 21.09 14.35
C MET A 293 -23.53 19.57 14.14
N ILE A 294 -22.33 18.98 14.07
CA ILE A 294 -22.14 17.52 13.89
C ILE A 294 -22.81 16.82 15.07
N GLY A 295 -24.09 16.49 14.90
CA GLY A 295 -24.99 16.07 15.96
C GLY A 295 -24.99 14.56 16.20
N SER A 296 -24.20 13.79 15.45
CA SER A 296 -24.12 12.35 15.66
C SER A 296 -22.68 11.87 15.59
N TRP A 297 -22.18 11.43 16.75
CA TRP A 297 -20.94 10.68 16.89
C TRP A 297 -21.11 9.20 16.52
N ALA A 298 -22.27 8.78 15.99
CA ALA A 298 -22.57 7.38 15.67
C ALA A 298 -21.61 6.77 14.62
N TRP A 299 -20.93 7.60 13.83
CA TRP A 299 -19.90 7.11 12.89
C TRP A 299 -18.63 6.62 13.60
N VAL A 300 -18.39 7.02 14.86
CA VAL A 300 -17.25 6.57 15.66
C VAL A 300 -17.35 5.11 16.03
N ASP A 301 -18.58 4.58 16.14
CA ASP A 301 -18.83 3.21 16.56
C ASP A 301 -18.76 2.20 15.39
N ILE A 302 -18.74 2.69 14.14
CA ILE A 302 -18.67 1.86 12.91
C ILE A 302 -17.32 1.97 12.19
N SER A 303 -16.34 2.59 12.84
CA SER A 303 -15.02 2.85 12.27
C SER A 303 -13.96 2.85 13.36
N SER A 304 -12.70 2.68 12.96
CA SER A 304 -11.56 2.61 13.87
C SER A 304 -10.34 3.28 13.26
N ILE A 305 -9.27 3.37 14.05
CA ILE A 305 -7.94 3.58 13.50
C ILE A 305 -7.37 2.26 12.96
N ASN A 306 -6.23 2.38 12.32
CA ASN A 306 -5.71 1.35 11.42
C ASN A 306 -4.91 0.23 12.10
N ASN A 307 -4.60 0.28 13.40
CA ASN A 307 -3.79 -0.78 14.01
C ASN A 307 -4.63 -2.05 14.24
N LEU A 308 -3.99 -3.22 14.21
CA LEU A 308 -4.65 -4.52 14.28
C LEU A 308 -5.60 -4.62 15.48
N ALA A 309 -5.17 -4.20 16.67
CA ALA A 309 -5.99 -4.27 17.87
C ALA A 309 -7.31 -3.48 17.76
N ASP A 310 -7.28 -2.29 17.16
CA ASP A 310 -8.47 -1.46 16.97
C ASP A 310 -9.35 -1.95 15.83
N VAL A 311 -8.75 -2.49 14.76
CA VAL A 311 -9.46 -3.11 13.63
C VAL A 311 -10.13 -4.42 14.07
N HIS A 312 -9.43 -5.26 14.83
CA HIS A 312 -9.96 -6.49 15.41
C HIS A 312 -11.12 -6.21 16.36
N ALA A 313 -10.97 -5.22 17.26
CA ALA A 313 -12.05 -4.80 18.15
C ALA A 313 -13.30 -4.30 17.40
N LEU A 314 -13.14 -3.69 16.23
CA LEU A 314 -14.25 -3.20 15.40
C LEU A 314 -15.02 -4.33 14.71
N TYR A 315 -14.31 -5.25 14.05
CA TYR A 315 -14.95 -6.28 13.21
C TYR A 315 -15.30 -7.56 13.98
N VAL A 316 -14.42 -7.98 14.89
CA VAL A 316 -14.53 -9.25 15.61
C VAL A 316 -14.98 -9.02 17.06
N GLY A 317 -14.44 -7.98 17.70
CA GLY A 317 -14.65 -7.70 19.12
C GLY A 317 -13.85 -8.64 20.03
N GLY A 318 -14.29 -8.78 21.28
CA GLY A 318 -13.64 -9.66 22.27
C GLY A 318 -12.56 -8.97 23.12
N PRO A 319 -11.70 -9.77 23.80
CA PRO A 319 -10.65 -9.23 24.66
C PRO A 319 -9.60 -8.48 23.83
N PRO A 320 -9.00 -7.41 24.38
CA PRO A 320 -7.98 -6.64 23.67
C PRO A 320 -6.73 -7.49 23.43
N LEU A 321 -6.17 -7.36 22.22
CA LEU A 321 -4.86 -7.94 21.91
C LEU A 321 -3.78 -7.34 22.84
N GLN A 322 -2.97 -8.22 23.43
CA GLN A 322 -1.92 -7.85 24.36
C GLN A 322 -0.78 -7.17 23.60
N LYS A 323 -0.30 -6.01 24.06
CA LYS A 323 0.70 -5.19 23.37
C LYS A 323 2.08 -5.26 24.02
N GLU A 324 2.17 -5.93 25.17
CA GLU A 324 3.32 -5.87 26.06
C GLU A 324 4.49 -6.70 25.52
N ALA A 325 4.21 -7.90 25.01
CA ALA A 325 5.20 -8.83 24.45
C ALA A 325 6.00 -8.21 23.29
N ARG A 326 5.34 -7.42 22.44
CA ARG A 326 5.97 -6.66 21.35
C ARG A 326 7.12 -5.76 21.81
N ASN A 327 7.08 -5.25 23.04
CA ASN A 327 8.15 -4.39 23.55
C ASN A 327 9.50 -5.11 23.64
N ILE A 328 9.52 -6.44 23.76
CA ILE A 328 10.76 -7.22 23.78
C ILE A 328 11.46 -7.13 22.43
N PHE A 329 10.73 -7.21 21.31
CA PHE A 329 11.31 -7.02 19.98
C PHE A 329 11.80 -5.58 19.73
N VAL A 330 11.12 -4.59 20.32
CA VAL A 330 11.45 -3.17 20.11
C VAL A 330 12.59 -2.67 20.99
N LYS A 331 12.62 -3.10 22.26
CA LYS A 331 13.53 -2.56 23.30
C LYS A 331 14.45 -3.60 23.94
N GLY A 332 14.09 -4.88 23.85
CA GLY A 332 14.88 -5.97 24.40
C GLY A 332 16.07 -6.33 23.52
N THR A 333 16.86 -7.29 23.96
CA THR A 333 18.02 -7.85 23.25
C THR A 333 17.67 -9.19 22.60
N MET A 334 18.54 -9.72 21.73
CA MET A 334 18.34 -11.08 21.19
C MET A 334 18.26 -12.12 22.32
N LEU A 335 19.01 -11.94 23.41
CA LEU A 335 18.97 -12.84 24.56
C LEU A 335 17.59 -12.85 25.24
N ASP A 336 16.94 -11.69 25.34
CA ASP A 336 15.59 -11.60 25.90
C ASP A 336 14.58 -12.32 25.00
N VAL A 337 14.74 -12.24 23.67
CA VAL A 337 13.92 -13.01 22.72
C VAL A 337 14.14 -14.51 22.90
N ARG A 338 15.38 -14.97 23.08
CA ARG A 338 15.69 -16.39 23.35
C ARG A 338 15.05 -16.87 24.65
N ASN A 339 15.15 -16.08 25.72
CA ASN A 339 14.63 -16.46 27.05
C ASN A 339 13.09 -16.52 27.08
N ASN A 340 12.40 -15.73 26.26
CA ASN A 340 10.93 -15.64 26.23
C ASN A 340 10.33 -16.24 24.95
N PHE A 341 11.04 -17.15 24.28
CA PHE A 341 10.68 -17.63 22.94
C PHE A 341 9.25 -18.16 22.82
N GLN A 342 8.83 -19.06 23.72
CA GLN A 342 7.50 -19.67 23.63
C GLN A 342 6.39 -18.63 23.78
N GLU A 343 6.56 -17.68 24.70
CA GLU A 343 5.61 -16.57 24.89
C GLU A 343 5.55 -15.67 23.67
N LEU A 344 6.71 -15.33 23.09
CA LEU A 344 6.79 -14.48 21.90
C LEU A 344 6.24 -15.16 20.66
N MET A 345 6.46 -16.47 20.48
CA MET A 345 5.85 -17.25 19.40
C MET A 345 4.33 -17.32 19.55
N GLN A 346 3.84 -17.51 20.77
CA GLN A 346 2.41 -17.48 21.07
C GLN A 346 1.81 -16.10 20.74
N TYR A 347 2.50 -15.02 21.10
CA TYR A 347 2.11 -13.65 20.74
C TYR A 347 2.00 -13.47 19.21
N CYS A 348 3.02 -13.88 18.45
CA CYS A 348 3.00 -13.80 16.99
C CYS A 348 1.85 -14.62 16.39
N ALA A 349 1.59 -15.81 16.93
CA ALA A 349 0.51 -16.68 16.47
C ALA A 349 -0.88 -16.08 16.74
N LEU A 350 -1.06 -15.41 17.89
CA LEU A 350 -2.30 -14.69 18.19
C LEU A 350 -2.52 -13.48 17.27
N ASP A 351 -1.47 -12.76 16.90
CA ASP A 351 -1.57 -11.66 15.92
C ASP A 351 -1.94 -12.18 14.52
N VAL A 352 -1.39 -13.33 14.10
CA VAL A 352 -1.77 -14.02 12.85
C VAL A 352 -3.23 -14.51 12.90
N GLU A 353 -3.67 -15.10 14.02
CA GLU A 353 -5.06 -15.53 14.21
C GLU A 353 -6.02 -14.34 14.16
N ALA A 354 -5.71 -13.26 14.88
CA ALA A 354 -6.50 -12.03 14.86
C ALA A 354 -6.58 -11.43 13.44
N THR A 355 -5.48 -11.47 12.69
CA THR A 355 -5.44 -11.03 11.29
C THR A 355 -6.34 -11.89 10.40
N HIS A 356 -6.36 -13.22 10.59
CA HIS A 356 -7.28 -14.11 9.87
C HIS A 356 -8.75 -13.80 10.19
N GLN A 357 -9.08 -13.61 11.46
CA GLN A 357 -10.46 -13.28 11.89
C GLN A 357 -10.92 -11.96 11.27
N VAL A 358 -10.07 -10.93 11.31
CA VAL A 358 -10.33 -9.65 10.65
C VAL A 358 -10.52 -9.82 9.14
N PHE A 359 -9.63 -10.57 8.49
CA PHE A 359 -9.71 -10.85 7.05
C PHE A 359 -11.04 -11.53 6.68
N THR A 360 -11.47 -12.49 7.49
CA THR A 360 -12.70 -13.27 7.29
C THR A 360 -13.95 -12.38 7.25
N GLU A 361 -14.01 -11.38 8.14
CA GLU A 361 -15.08 -10.38 8.16
C GLU A 361 -14.94 -9.32 7.06
N GLN A 362 -13.72 -8.91 6.74
CA GLN A 362 -13.47 -7.83 5.78
C GLN A 362 -13.67 -8.24 4.33
N LEU A 363 -13.29 -9.46 3.93
CA LEU A 363 -13.31 -9.87 2.53
C LEU A 363 -14.71 -9.75 1.90
N PRO A 364 -15.80 -10.26 2.51
CA PRO A 364 -17.16 -10.07 1.99
C PRO A 364 -17.57 -8.60 1.90
N LEU A 365 -17.28 -7.81 2.95
CA LEU A 365 -17.61 -6.39 3.00
C LEU A 365 -16.88 -5.59 1.92
N PHE A 366 -15.61 -5.93 1.66
CA PHE A 366 -14.84 -5.34 0.58
C PHE A 366 -15.46 -5.65 -0.79
N MET A 367 -15.84 -6.91 -1.03
CA MET A 367 -16.45 -7.33 -2.30
C MET A 367 -17.83 -6.68 -2.51
N GLU A 368 -18.60 -6.44 -1.44
CA GLU A 368 -19.87 -5.72 -1.50
C GLU A 368 -19.66 -4.22 -1.80
N ARG A 369 -18.71 -3.57 -1.12
CA ARG A 369 -18.43 -2.13 -1.28
C ARG A 369 -17.71 -1.82 -2.60
N CYS A 370 -16.90 -2.74 -3.09
CA CYS A 370 -16.09 -2.61 -4.29
C CYS A 370 -16.38 -3.76 -5.28
N PRO A 371 -17.59 -3.80 -5.88
CA PRO A 371 -18.06 -4.95 -6.66
C PRO A 371 -17.38 -5.09 -8.03
N HIS A 372 -16.61 -4.11 -8.47
CA HIS A 372 -15.93 -4.16 -9.76
C HIS A 372 -14.64 -5.01 -9.64
N PRO A 373 -14.47 -6.08 -10.44
CA PRO A 373 -13.33 -7.02 -10.29
C PRO A 373 -11.96 -6.35 -10.52
N VAL A 374 -11.93 -5.28 -11.33
CA VAL A 374 -10.71 -4.47 -11.51
C VAL A 374 -10.20 -3.88 -10.19
N THR A 375 -11.07 -3.55 -9.23
CA THR A 375 -10.62 -3.03 -7.94
C THR A 375 -9.81 -4.08 -7.18
N PHE A 376 -10.30 -5.32 -7.15
CA PHE A 376 -9.60 -6.45 -6.53
C PHE A 376 -8.28 -6.77 -7.26
N ALA A 377 -8.32 -6.91 -8.59
CA ALA A 377 -7.13 -7.19 -9.39
C ALA A 377 -6.08 -6.07 -9.29
N GLY A 378 -6.52 -4.82 -9.36
CA GLY A 378 -5.66 -3.64 -9.25
C GLY A 378 -5.00 -3.54 -7.88
N MET A 379 -5.73 -3.85 -6.80
CA MET A 379 -5.16 -3.90 -5.45
C MET A 379 -4.01 -4.91 -5.36
N LEU A 380 -4.21 -6.13 -5.88
CA LEU A 380 -3.18 -7.17 -5.88
C LEU A 380 -1.94 -6.74 -6.67
N GLU A 381 -2.11 -6.11 -7.84
CA GLU A 381 -0.99 -5.66 -8.68
C GLU A 381 -0.23 -4.47 -8.06
N MET A 382 -0.93 -3.51 -7.44
CA MET A 382 -0.27 -2.39 -6.74
C MET A 382 0.66 -2.89 -5.62
N GLY A 383 0.31 -4.01 -4.97
CA GLY A 383 1.10 -4.65 -3.93
C GLY A 383 2.41 -5.29 -4.40
N VAL A 384 2.67 -5.40 -5.72
CA VAL A 384 3.87 -6.07 -6.28
C VAL A 384 4.93 -5.09 -6.78
N SER A 385 4.70 -3.78 -6.60
CA SER A 385 5.63 -2.75 -7.05
C SER A 385 7.06 -2.97 -6.52
N TYR A 386 8.06 -2.71 -7.37
CA TYR A 386 9.48 -2.76 -7.05
C TYR A 386 10.16 -1.43 -7.39
N LEU A 387 11.11 -1.01 -6.57
CA LEU A 387 11.94 0.16 -6.83
C LEU A 387 13.37 -0.31 -7.14
N PRO A 388 13.81 -0.26 -8.41
CA PRO A 388 15.15 -0.69 -8.76
C PRO A 388 16.17 0.34 -8.27
N VAL A 389 16.96 -0.03 -7.26
CA VAL A 389 18.12 0.74 -6.79
C VAL A 389 19.42 0.08 -7.23
N ASN A 390 20.50 0.86 -7.28
CA ASN A 390 21.85 0.36 -7.52
C ASN A 390 22.80 0.96 -6.47
N GLN A 391 24.10 0.66 -6.58
CA GLN A 391 25.15 1.11 -5.67
C GLN A 391 25.26 2.65 -5.54
N ASN A 392 24.71 3.40 -6.50
CA ASN A 392 24.68 4.87 -6.40
C ASN A 392 23.69 5.35 -5.34
N TRP A 393 22.79 4.49 -4.86
CA TRP A 393 21.85 4.84 -3.80
C TRP A 393 22.56 5.17 -2.49
N ASP A 394 23.54 4.36 -2.10
CA ASP A 394 24.33 4.60 -0.89
C ASP A 394 25.10 5.92 -1.00
N ARG A 395 25.72 6.16 -2.16
CA ARG A 395 26.37 7.43 -2.46
C ARG A 395 25.40 8.61 -2.43
N TYR A 396 24.20 8.47 -2.98
CA TYR A 396 23.19 9.51 -2.95
C TYR A 396 22.77 9.85 -1.51
N LEU A 397 22.65 8.85 -0.64
CA LEU A 397 22.34 9.05 0.77
C LEU A 397 23.47 9.77 1.50
N GLU A 398 24.72 9.32 1.31
CA GLU A 398 25.92 9.97 1.88
C GLU A 398 26.03 11.43 1.42
N ASP A 399 26.02 11.67 0.10
CA ASP A 399 26.14 13.02 -0.47
C ASP A 399 24.99 13.94 0.01
N SER A 400 23.76 13.42 0.13
CA SER A 400 22.61 14.19 0.63
C SER A 400 22.73 14.53 2.12
N GLN A 401 23.24 13.59 2.92
CA GLN A 401 23.46 13.78 4.35
C GLN A 401 24.55 14.82 4.61
N ASP A 402 25.66 14.75 3.87
CA ASP A 402 26.76 15.70 3.98
C ASP A 402 26.30 17.14 3.69
N VAL A 403 25.51 17.33 2.64
CA VAL A 403 24.94 18.66 2.29
C VAL A 403 23.97 19.15 3.37
N TYR A 404 23.13 18.26 3.93
CA TYR A 404 22.24 18.62 5.04
C TYR A 404 23.03 19.10 6.26
N GLU A 405 24.09 18.37 6.64
CA GLU A 405 24.94 18.70 7.79
C GLU A 405 25.74 19.99 7.58
N GLU A 406 26.18 20.26 6.35
CA GLU A 406 26.80 21.53 5.98
C GLU A 406 25.82 22.70 6.16
N LEU A 407 24.62 22.61 5.55
CA LEU A 407 23.59 23.65 5.67
C LEU A 407 23.15 23.88 7.12
N GLU A 408 23.02 22.82 7.91
CA GLU A 408 22.67 22.93 9.33
C GLU A 408 23.77 23.65 10.12
N ARG A 409 25.05 23.34 9.85
CA ARG A 409 26.20 24.01 10.48
C ARG A 409 26.28 25.48 10.08
N GLU A 410 26.08 25.79 8.80
CA GLU A 410 26.08 27.17 8.32
C GLU A 410 24.95 27.99 8.94
N MET A 411 23.73 27.45 8.94
CA MET A 411 22.57 28.10 9.57
C MET A 411 22.82 28.37 11.05
N LYS A 412 23.33 27.38 11.80
CA LYS A 412 23.68 27.55 13.22
C LYS A 412 24.72 28.65 13.41
N LYS A 413 25.76 28.68 12.57
CA LYS A 413 26.80 29.71 12.63
C LYS A 413 26.24 31.11 12.35
N SER A 414 25.40 31.27 11.33
CA SER A 414 24.74 32.54 11.01
C SER A 414 23.83 33.02 12.14
N LEU A 415 23.07 32.12 12.76
CA LEU A 415 22.23 32.45 13.91
C LEU A 415 23.05 32.86 15.13
N MET A 416 24.18 32.19 15.39
CA MET A 416 25.09 32.56 16.47
C MET A 416 25.66 33.96 16.25
N ILE A 417 26.14 34.27 15.03
CA ILE A 417 26.66 35.59 14.69
C ILE A 417 25.58 36.67 14.90
N LEU A 418 24.37 36.46 14.39
CA LEU A 418 23.26 37.40 14.56
C LEU A 418 22.86 37.59 16.04
N ALA A 419 22.92 36.52 16.84
CA ALA A 419 22.62 36.60 18.27
C ALA A 419 23.71 37.38 19.03
N ASP A 420 24.98 37.15 18.70
CA ASP A 420 26.12 37.88 19.27
C ASP A 420 26.05 39.37 18.90
N ASP A 421 25.79 39.68 17.63
CA ASP A 421 25.63 41.06 17.13
C ASP A 421 24.46 41.77 17.84
N ALA A 422 23.30 41.11 18.00
CA ALA A 422 22.15 41.67 18.71
C ALA A 422 22.43 41.90 20.20
N CYS A 423 23.20 41.01 20.85
CA CYS A 423 23.60 41.18 22.24
C CYS A 423 24.55 42.37 22.42
N GLN A 424 25.48 42.58 21.49
CA GLN A 424 26.40 43.72 21.51
C GLN A 424 25.63 45.05 21.39
N LEU A 425 24.69 45.15 20.45
CA LEU A 425 23.85 46.35 20.28
C LEU A 425 23.06 46.72 21.56
N LEU A 426 22.54 45.72 22.29
CA LEU A 426 21.84 45.95 23.56
C LEU A 426 22.76 46.40 24.70
N GLN A 427 24.04 46.03 24.67
CA GLN A 427 25.03 46.50 25.64
C GLN A 427 25.44 47.95 25.35
N ASP A 428 25.58 48.31 24.08
CA ASP A 428 25.89 49.68 23.66
C ASP A 428 24.74 50.64 24.00
N ASP A 429 23.48 50.28 23.73
CA ASP A 429 22.29 51.09 24.10
C ASP A 429 22.16 51.32 25.62
N ARG A 430 22.57 50.34 26.44
CA ARG A 430 22.59 50.47 27.91
C ARG A 430 23.77 51.31 28.41
N SER A 431 24.85 51.36 27.66
CA SER A 431 26.04 52.15 27.99
C SER A 431 25.86 53.63 27.65
N GLU A 432 25.04 53.94 26.65
CA GLU A 432 24.66 55.33 26.29
C GLU A 432 23.51 55.92 27.14
N SER A 433 22.79 55.09 27.89
CA SER A 433 21.65 55.51 28.75
C SER A 433 22.01 55.77 30.23
N ASN A 434 23.30 55.73 30.58
CA ASN A 434 23.86 56.13 31.88
C ASN A 434 24.78 57.33 31.69
#